data_AF-A0A839E4K1-F1
#
_entry.id   AF-A0A839E4K1-F1
#
_cell.length_a   1.000
_cell.length_b   1.000
_cell.length_c   1.000
_cell.angle_alpha   90.00
_cell.angle_beta   90.00
_cell.angle_gamma   90.00
#
_symmetry.space_group_name_H-M   'P 1'
#
loop_
_entity.id
_entity.type
_entity.pdbx_description
1 polymer ?
#
loop_
_entity_poly.entity_id
_entity_poly.type
_entity_poly.pdbx_seq_one_letter_code
_entity_poly.pdbx_strand_id
1 'polypeptide(L)'
;MPTVEFFGMDNDKQEKLERYLLEELSQDDFRDDCVFVRAARSQVVDRQGRSHPFVRVSTRSADRAERFRRILQGNCDLEVVRIDFHPRSSTIGG
;
A
#
# COMPACT_ATOMS: atom_id res chain seq x y z
N MET A 1 -8.55 2.77 -7.27
CA MET A 1 -8.08 1.45 -6.81
C MET A 1 -6.69 1.57 -6.18
N PRO A 2 -6.60 1.72 -4.85
CA PRO A 2 -5.35 1.57 -4.10
C PRO A 2 -4.96 0.08 -4.03
N THR A 3 -3.70 -0.25 -4.29
CA THR A 3 -3.14 -1.57 -4.07
C THR A 3 -2.27 -1.53 -2.82
N VAL A 4 -2.54 -2.43 -1.87
CA VAL A 4 -1.82 -2.53 -0.60
C VAL A 4 -1.02 -3.83 -0.60
N GLU A 5 0.30 -3.73 -0.58
CA GLU A 5 1.23 -4.86 -0.61
C GLU A 5 1.91 -4.99 0.76
N PHE A 6 1.94 -6.21 1.31
CA PHE A 6 2.55 -6.51 2.60
C PHE A 6 3.89 -7.25 2.45
N PHE A 7 4.91 -6.81 3.19
CA PHE A 7 6.26 -7.38 3.15
C PHE A 7 6.83 -7.61 4.55
N GLY A 8 7.65 -8.65 4.71
CA GLY A 8 8.33 -8.91 5.98
C GLY A 8 7.39 -9.32 7.13
N MET A 9 6.16 -9.73 6.81
CA MET A 9 5.14 -10.12 7.80
C MET A 9 4.82 -11.62 7.69
N ASP A 10 4.54 -12.23 8.83
CA ASP A 10 3.84 -13.51 8.90
C ASP A 10 2.34 -13.33 8.61
N ASN A 11 1.65 -14.45 8.32
CA ASN A 11 0.24 -14.42 7.96
C ASN A 11 -0.63 -13.76 9.05
N ASP A 12 -0.34 -14.03 10.32
CA ASP A 12 -1.15 -13.53 11.45
C ASP A 12 -1.05 -12.01 11.57
N LYS A 13 0.17 -11.45 11.46
CA LYS A 13 0.38 -10.00 11.44
C LYS A 13 -0.27 -9.36 10.22
N GLN A 14 -0.16 -10.01 9.07
CA GLN A 14 -0.76 -9.51 7.85
C GLN A 14 -2.28 -9.43 7.97
N GLU A 15 -2.93 -10.49 8.44
CA GLU A 15 -4.38 -10.52 8.63
C GLU A 15 -4.87 -9.49 9.66
N LYS A 16 -4.10 -9.28 10.74
CA LYS A 16 -4.40 -8.23 11.73
C LYS A 16 -4.34 -6.84 11.10
N LEU A 17 -3.30 -6.55 10.34
CA LEU A 17 -3.14 -5.24 9.71
C LEU A 17 -4.15 -5.00 8.59
N GLU A 18 -4.47 -6.03 7.80
CA GLU A 18 -5.52 -6.00 6.78
C GLU A 18 -6.89 -5.70 7.40
N ARG A 19 -7.23 -6.38 8.51
CA ARG A 19 -8.48 -6.13 9.24
C ARG A 19 -8.55 -4.72 9.81
N TYR A 20 -7.48 -4.27 10.46
CA TYR A 20 -7.38 -2.90 10.97
C TYR A 20 -7.57 -1.87 9.85
N LEU A 21 -6.92 -2.05 8.69
CA LEU A 21 -7.12 -1.19 7.53
C LEU A 21 -8.59 -1.16 7.07
N LEU A 22 -9.24 -2.33 6.97
CA LEU A 22 -10.63 -2.42 6.55
C LEU A 22 -11.61 -1.76 7.54
N GLU A 23 -11.29 -1.80 8.84
CA GLU A 23 -12.06 -1.12 9.89
C GLU A 23 -11.90 0.41 9.79
N GLU A 24 -10.67 0.91 9.64
CA GLU A 24 -10.37 2.34 9.50
C GLU A 24 -10.92 2.94 8.20
N LEU A 25 -10.96 2.16 7.12
CA LEU A 25 -11.53 2.55 5.83
C LEU A 25 -13.05 2.34 5.77
N SER A 26 -13.71 1.89 6.85
CA SER A 26 -15.12 1.48 6.81
C SER A 26 -16.10 2.56 6.33
N GLN A 27 -15.74 3.83 6.50
CA GLN A 27 -16.53 5.00 6.10
C GLN A 27 -16.07 5.64 4.78
N ASP A 28 -14.96 5.15 4.20
CA ASP A 28 -14.40 5.70 2.98
C ASP A 28 -15.09 5.10 1.75
N ASP A 29 -15.47 5.95 0.79
CA ASP A 29 -16.19 5.59 -0.44
C ASP A 29 -15.42 4.60 -1.35
N PHE A 30 -14.10 4.54 -1.17
CA PHE A 30 -13.20 3.73 -1.95
C PHE A 30 -12.79 2.41 -1.29
N ARG A 31 -13.35 2.08 -0.11
CA ARG A 31 -13.00 0.86 0.62
C ARG A 31 -13.03 -0.38 -0.25
N ASP A 32 -14.09 -0.54 -1.03
CA ASP A 32 -14.31 -1.71 -1.87
C ASP A 32 -13.42 -1.71 -3.12
N ASP A 33 -12.74 -0.60 -3.42
CA ASP A 33 -11.71 -0.50 -4.46
C ASP A 33 -10.32 -0.93 -3.97
N CYS A 34 -10.14 -1.26 -2.69
CA CYS A 34 -8.84 -1.63 -2.18
C CYS A 34 -8.48 -3.07 -2.55
N VAL A 35 -7.31 -3.26 -3.16
CA VAL A 35 -6.77 -4.59 -3.49
C VAL A 35 -5.61 -4.90 -2.56
N PHE A 36 -5.69 -6.05 -1.88
CA PHE A 36 -4.65 -6.52 -0.97
C PHE A 36 -3.81 -7.59 -1.63
N VAL A 37 -2.50 -7.34 -1.71
CA VAL A 37 -1.53 -8.25 -2.31
C VAL A 37 -0.69 -8.86 -1.18
N ARG A 38 -0.82 -10.18 -1.04
CA ARG A 38 -0.02 -10.96 -0.11
C ARG A 38 1.25 -11.39 -0.85
N ALA A 39 2.35 -10.64 -0.71
CA ALA A 39 3.60 -11.01 -1.37
C ALA A 39 4.10 -12.36 -0.81
N ALA A 40 4.57 -13.25 -1.68
CA ALA A 40 5.18 -14.52 -1.24
C ALA A 40 6.36 -14.23 -0.29
N ARG A 41 6.43 -14.95 0.84
CA ARG A 41 7.41 -14.84 1.95
C ARG A 41 8.61 -13.93 1.64
N SER A 42 8.39 -12.62 1.76
CA SER A 42 9.42 -11.62 1.56
C SER A 42 10.00 -11.26 2.93
N GLN A 43 11.31 -11.04 2.98
CA GLN A 43 11.99 -10.56 4.17
C GLN A 43 12.47 -9.13 3.91
N VAL A 44 12.11 -8.22 4.80
CA VAL A 44 12.63 -6.86 4.82
C VAL A 44 13.55 -6.77 6.02
N VAL A 45 14.84 -6.62 5.77
CA VAL A 45 15.87 -6.61 6.80
C VAL A 45 16.69 -5.32 6.75
N ASP A 46 17.03 -4.79 7.91
CA ASP A 46 17.98 -3.68 7.99
C ASP A 46 19.43 -4.17 7.86
N ARG A 47 20.39 -3.23 7.89
CA ARG A 47 21.83 -3.56 7.80
C ARG A 47 22.34 -4.42 8.97
N GLN A 48 21.57 -4.56 10.04
CA GLN A 48 21.88 -5.35 11.23
C GLN A 48 21.18 -6.73 11.19
N GLY A 49 20.42 -7.03 10.14
CA GLY A 49 19.70 -8.28 9.96
C GLY A 49 18.37 -8.36 10.71
N ARG A 50 17.87 -7.25 11.28
CA ARG A 50 16.57 -7.24 11.97
C ARG A 50 15.45 -7.14 10.95
N SER A 51 14.40 -7.95 11.14
CA SER A 51 13.22 -7.94 10.29
C SER A 51 12.30 -6.78 10.62
N HIS A 52 11.78 -6.10 9.60
CA HIS A 52 10.85 -4.98 9.73
C HIS A 52 9.56 -5.23 8.93
N PRO A 53 8.37 -4.97 9.50
CA PRO A 53 7.12 -4.99 8.75
C PRO A 53 7.04 -3.77 7.83
N PHE A 54 6.81 -4.01 6.55
CA PHE A 54 6.73 -2.94 5.55
C PHE A 54 5.48 -3.08 4.70
N VAL A 55 4.83 -1.95 4.42
CA VAL A 55 3.67 -1.86 3.53
C VAL A 55 3.98 -0.90 2.40
N ARG A 56 3.63 -1.32 1.18
CA ARG A 56 3.56 -0.41 0.03
C ARG A 56 2.12 -0.16 -0.35
N VAL A 57 1.76 1.10 -0.51
CA VAL A 57 0.46 1.52 -1.05
C VAL A 57 0.69 2.19 -2.39
N SER A 58 0.15 1.58 -3.45
CA SER A 58 0.19 2.11 -4.81
C SER A 58 -1.19 2.67 -5.18
N THR A 59 -1.28 3.95 -5.54
CA THR A 59 -2.57 4.59 -5.87
C THR A 59 -2.42 5.73 -6.87
N ARG A 60 -3.48 6.02 -7.61
CA ARG A 60 -3.56 7.17 -8.53
C ARG A 60 -4.10 8.45 -7.86
N SER A 61 -4.71 8.32 -6.69
CA SER A 61 -5.34 9.44 -5.98
C SER A 61 -4.42 9.94 -4.86
N ALA A 62 -4.12 11.24 -4.88
CA ALA A 62 -3.37 11.90 -3.82
C ALA A 62 -4.10 11.85 -2.47
N ASP A 63 -5.43 12.03 -2.48
CA ASP A 63 -6.25 12.01 -1.26
C ASP A 63 -6.27 10.62 -0.63
N ARG A 64 -6.43 9.57 -1.46
CA ARG A 64 -6.35 8.18 -0.98
C ARG A 64 -4.95 7.88 -0.43
N ALA A 65 -3.90 8.31 -1.12
CA ALA A 65 -2.51 8.18 -0.63
C ALA A 65 -2.34 8.81 0.76
N GLU A 66 -2.85 10.02 0.95
CA GLU A 66 -2.79 10.71 2.24
C GLU A 66 -3.62 10.03 3.33
N ARG A 67 -4.80 9.50 2.99
CA ARG A 67 -5.62 8.70 3.90
C ARG A 67 -4.85 7.48 4.42
N PHE A 68 -4.18 6.74 3.54
CA PHE A 68 -3.34 5.60 3.94
C PHE A 68 -2.16 6.01 4.82
N ARG A 69 -1.50 7.14 4.54
CA ARG A 69 -0.43 7.65 5.42
C ARG A 69 -0.94 7.83 6.84
N ARG A 70 -2.08 8.49 7.02
CA ARG A 70 -2.63 8.77 8.36
C ARG A 70 -3.00 7.50 9.12
N ILE A 71 -3.58 6.50 8.44
CA ILE A 71 -3.99 5.24 9.08
C ILE A 71 -2.78 4.39 9.49
N LEU A 72 -1.78 4.29 8.62
CA LEU A 72 -0.64 3.39 8.80
C LEU A 72 0.54 4.04 9.54
N GLN A 73 0.50 5.36 9.74
CA GLN A 73 1.51 6.08 10.51
C GLN A 73 1.64 5.47 11.92
N GLY A 74 2.83 4.95 12.22
CA GLY A 74 3.16 4.36 13.53
C GLY A 74 2.84 2.87 13.67
N ASN A 75 2.20 2.22 12.68
CA ASN A 75 1.92 0.78 12.71
C ASN A 75 3.00 -0.04 11.98
N CYS A 76 3.56 0.48 10.89
CA CYS A 76 4.59 -0.18 10.09
C CYS A 76 5.42 0.85 9.32
N ASP A 77 6.52 0.40 8.72
CA ASP A 77 7.18 1.19 7.69
C ASP A 77 6.25 1.26 6.46
N LEU A 78 6.15 2.45 5.86
CA LEU A 78 5.20 2.72 4.78
C LEU A 78 5.90 3.39 3.59
N GLU A 79 5.69 2.83 2.41
CA GLU A 79 5.96 3.47 1.13
C GLU A 79 4.64 3.78 0.41
N VAL A 80 4.49 5.02 -0.07
CA VAL A 80 3.32 5.41 -0.87
C VAL A 80 3.76 5.79 -2.27
N VAL A 81 3.37 4.96 -3.25
CA VAL A 81 3.67 5.16 -4.67
C VAL A 81 2.48 5.82 -5.35
N ARG A 82 2.65 7.06 -5.79
CA ARG A 82 1.65 7.75 -6.62
C ARG A 82 1.88 7.41 -8.08
N ILE A 83 0.85 6.85 -8.72
CA ILE A 83 0.89 6.47 -10.14
C ILE A 83 0.26 7.60 -10.96
N ASP A 84 1.09 8.32 -11.69
CA ASP A 84 0.66 9.36 -12.63
C ASP A 84 0.66 8.79 -14.06
N PHE A 85 -0.45 8.94 -14.79
CA PHE A 85 -0.51 8.60 -16.21
C PHE A 85 -0.21 9.83 -17.04
N HIS A 86 0.94 9.82 -17.72
CA HIS A 86 1.16 10.76 -18.81
C HIS A 86 0.54 10.17 -20.07
N PRO A 87 -0.43 10.86 -20.71
CA PRO A 87 -0.87 10.45 -22.03
C PRO A 87 0.36 10.45 -22.94
N ARG A 88 0.57 9.36 -23.70
CA ARG A 88 1.58 9.38 -24.76
C ARG A 88 1.12 10.44 -25.74
N SER A 89 1.86 11.55 -25.86
CA SER A 89 1.61 12.57 -26.87
C SER A 89 1.43 11.84 -28.19
N SER A 90 0.22 11.88 -28.76
CA SER A 90 -0.09 11.30 -30.06
C SER A 90 0.60 12.13 -31.14
N THR A 91 1.91 12.01 -31.24
CA THR A 91 2.71 12.57 -32.33
C THR A 91 3.53 11.45 -32.93
N ILE A 92 2.84 10.54 -33.60
CA ILE A 92 3.40 9.88 -34.78
C ILE A 92 2.29 9.95 -35.84
N GLY A 93 2.11 11.15 -36.37
CA GLY A 93 1.32 11.45 -37.54
C GLY A 93 2.06 12.53 -38.31
N GLY A 94 2.35 12.25 -39.58
CA GLY A 94 3.11 13.06 -40.52
C GLY A 94 3.52 12.21 -41.69
#